data_AF-A0A3R6VP33-F1
#
_entry.id   AF-A0A3R6VP33-F1
#
_cell.length_a   1.000
_cell.length_b   1.000
_cell.length_c   1.000
_cell.angle_alpha   90.00
_cell.angle_beta   90.00
_cell.angle_gamma   90.00
#
_symmetry.space_group_name_H-M   'P 1'
#
loop_
_entity.id
_entity.type
_entity.pdbx_description
1 polymer ?
#
loop_
_entity_poly.entity_id
_entity_poly.type
_entity_poly.pdbx_seq_one_letter_code
_entity_poly.pdbx_strand_id
1 'polypeptide(L)'
;MRIDGFSRKALNGKKASQRFQLLVESHRKYQAKSKFMSGSAQKETEKTVLLDELVALIDDNKVLKEEHQAVEEAAKDTKANATALIRDEAMQRASKRKINNGEVDGSTMSKKKAFVDLQNAEIRLEQQKLE
;
A
#
# COMPACT_ATOMS: atom_id res chain seq x y z
N MET A 1 20.91 2.62 -30.13
CA MET A 1 22.04 3.02 -30.98
C MET A 1 23.33 2.95 -30.14
N ARG A 2 24.24 2.02 -30.41
CA ARG A 2 25.59 2.00 -29.79
C ARG A 2 26.56 2.54 -30.84
N ILE A 3 27.22 3.66 -30.54
CA ILE A 3 28.22 4.29 -31.41
C ILE A 3 29.58 3.68 -31.05
N ASP A 4 30.26 3.11 -32.05
CA ASP A 4 31.58 2.52 -31.85
C ASP A 4 32.59 3.59 -31.39
N GLY A 5 33.41 3.27 -30.39
CA GLY A 5 34.30 4.21 -29.71
C GLY A 5 33.65 5.13 -28.65
N PHE A 6 32.33 5.33 -28.66
CA PHE A 6 31.63 6.19 -27.67
C PHE A 6 31.15 5.44 -26.43
N SER A 7 30.91 4.14 -26.57
CA SER A 7 30.55 3.28 -25.43
C SER A 7 31.79 2.74 -24.71
N ARG A 8 31.95 3.09 -23.43
CA ARG A 8 32.96 2.46 -22.55
C ARG A 8 32.64 0.97 -22.39
N LYS A 9 33.42 0.09 -23.04
CA LYS A 9 33.22 -1.38 -23.00
C LYS A 9 33.09 -1.95 -21.58
N ALA A 10 33.72 -1.32 -20.57
CA ALA A 10 33.72 -1.79 -19.18
C ALA A 10 32.66 -1.14 -18.25
N LEU A 11 31.97 -0.08 -18.70
CA LEU A 11 31.01 0.67 -17.88
C LEU A 11 29.58 0.32 -18.31
N ASN A 12 28.94 -0.55 -17.53
CA ASN A 12 27.50 -0.82 -17.67
C ASN A 12 26.68 0.04 -16.70
N GLY A 13 25.36 0.12 -16.90
CA GLY A 13 24.48 0.94 -16.06
C GLY A 13 24.57 0.60 -14.57
N LYS A 14 24.68 -0.68 -14.21
CA LYS A 14 24.85 -1.13 -12.83
C LYS A 14 26.14 -0.60 -12.20
N LYS A 15 27.27 -0.69 -12.91
CA LYS A 15 28.56 -0.15 -12.46
C LYS A 15 28.54 1.38 -12.37
N ALA A 16 27.89 2.05 -13.30
CA ALA A 16 27.75 3.51 -13.27
C ALA A 16 26.93 3.94 -12.04
N SER A 17 25.79 3.32 -11.81
CA SER A 17 24.93 3.54 -10.63
C SER A 17 25.69 3.28 -9.33
N GLN A 18 26.40 2.15 -9.21
CA GLN A 18 27.20 1.84 -8.03
C GLN A 18 28.31 2.87 -7.79
N ARG A 19 29.03 3.30 -8.84
CA ARG A 19 30.07 4.34 -8.72
C ARG A 19 29.49 5.67 -8.25
N PHE A 20 28.29 6.01 -8.72
CA PHE A 20 27.59 7.21 -8.29
C PHE A 20 27.17 7.14 -6.82
N GLN A 21 26.63 6.00 -6.38
CA GLN A 21 26.30 5.75 -4.98
C GLN A 21 27.52 5.95 -4.07
N LEU A 22 28.66 5.35 -4.44
CA LEU A 22 29.92 5.46 -3.69
C LEU A 22 30.44 6.91 -3.63
N LEU A 23 30.28 7.67 -4.71
CA LEU A 23 30.66 9.08 -4.75
C LEU A 23 29.85 9.89 -3.73
N VAL A 24 28.54 9.73 -3.72
CA VAL A 24 27.63 10.42 -2.80
C VAL A 24 27.92 10.01 -1.35
N GLU A 25 28.10 8.71 -1.08
CA GLU A 25 28.46 8.22 0.27
C GLU A 25 29.79 8.78 0.78
N SER A 26 30.80 8.83 -0.09
CA SER A 26 32.10 9.39 0.24
C SER A 26 31.99 10.88 0.58
N HIS A 27 31.18 11.63 -0.17
CA HIS A 27 30.95 13.05 0.08
C HIS A 27 30.17 13.31 1.37
N ARG A 28 29.16 12.48 1.68
CA ARG A 28 28.46 12.58 2.98
C ARG A 28 29.41 12.34 4.16
N LYS A 29 30.33 11.38 4.05
CA LYS A 29 31.38 11.16 5.06
C LYS A 29 32.33 12.35 5.17
N TYR A 30 32.63 13.01 4.05
CA TYR A 30 33.42 14.24 4.03
C TYR A 30 32.69 15.38 4.75
N GLN A 31 31.43 15.66 4.42
CA GLN A 31 30.62 16.68 5.10
C GLN A 31 30.52 16.41 6.61
N ALA A 32 30.27 15.14 7.00
CA ALA A 32 30.20 14.76 8.41
C ALA A 32 31.50 15.06 9.16
N LYS A 33 32.67 14.84 8.54
CA LYS A 33 33.97 15.18 9.13
C LYS A 33 34.23 16.69 9.12
N SER A 34 33.92 17.37 8.02
CA SER A 34 34.13 18.80 7.83
C SER A 34 33.31 19.64 8.82
N LYS A 35 32.11 19.19 9.19
CA LYS A 35 31.28 19.81 10.24
C LYS A 35 32.03 20.00 11.57
N PHE A 36 32.95 19.11 11.91
CA PHE A 36 33.75 19.18 13.14
C PHE A 36 35.07 19.96 12.96
N MET A 37 35.39 20.41 11.75
CA MET A 37 36.61 21.15 11.40
C MET A 37 36.39 22.65 11.22
N SER A 38 35.27 23.17 11.74
CA SER A 38 34.92 24.59 11.69
C SER A 38 36.04 25.46 12.26
N GLY A 39 36.49 26.46 11.50
CA GLY A 39 37.59 27.35 11.87
C GLY A 39 38.94 27.04 11.21
N SER A 40 39.05 25.92 10.48
CA SER A 40 40.18 25.67 9.58
C SER A 40 39.93 26.33 8.22
N ALA A 41 40.98 26.88 7.60
CA ALA A 41 40.89 27.46 6.25
C ALA A 41 40.69 26.34 5.21
N GLN A 42 39.45 25.92 5.02
CA GLN A 42 39.09 24.89 4.06
C GLN A 42 38.85 25.53 2.70
N LYS A 43 39.59 25.08 1.68
CA LYS A 43 39.39 25.52 0.31
C LYS A 43 38.16 24.83 -0.28
N GLU A 44 37.05 25.56 -0.30
CA GLU A 44 35.88 25.24 -1.12
C GLU A 44 36.31 25.18 -2.60
N THR A 45 35.89 24.12 -3.29
CA THR A 45 36.14 23.93 -4.72
C THR A 45 34.82 23.81 -5.44
N GLU A 46 34.75 24.13 -6.72
CA GLU A 46 33.52 23.92 -7.52
C GLU A 46 32.99 22.48 -7.41
N LYS A 47 33.91 21.51 -7.28
CA LYS A 47 33.54 20.10 -7.06
C LYS A 47 32.82 19.89 -5.72
N THR A 48 33.25 20.52 -4.63
CA THR A 48 32.59 20.34 -3.31
C THR A 48 31.20 20.94 -3.35
N VAL A 49 31.06 22.13 -3.94
CA VAL A 49 29.77 22.80 -4.14
C VAL A 49 28.81 21.93 -4.96
N LEU A 50 29.24 21.40 -6.11
CA LEU A 50 28.39 20.52 -6.93
C LEU A 50 27.98 19.23 -6.21
N LEU A 51 28.87 18.69 -5.36
CA LEU A 51 28.55 17.50 -4.57
C LEU A 51 27.59 17.80 -3.42
N ASP A 52 27.63 19.01 -2.84
CA ASP A 52 26.68 19.47 -1.83
C ASP A 52 25.28 19.64 -2.44
N GLU A 53 25.19 20.34 -3.58
CA GLU A 53 23.94 20.48 -4.34
C GLU A 53 23.37 19.11 -4.73
N LEU A 54 24.23 18.20 -5.19
CA LEU A 54 23.80 16.86 -5.56
C LEU A 54 23.23 16.09 -4.38
N VAL A 55 23.86 16.18 -3.21
CA VAL A 55 23.36 15.53 -1.99
C VAL A 55 21.98 16.08 -1.61
N ALA A 56 21.80 17.40 -1.66
CA ALA A 56 20.52 18.04 -1.38
C ALA A 56 19.42 17.53 -2.33
N LEU A 57 19.68 17.53 -3.65
CA LEU A 57 18.74 17.03 -4.65
C LEU A 57 18.36 15.55 -4.43
N ILE A 58 19.30 14.72 -3.98
CA ILE A 58 19.03 13.30 -3.69
C ILE A 58 18.10 13.18 -2.48
N ASP A 59 18.34 13.95 -1.43
CA ASP A 59 17.55 13.92 -0.20
C ASP A 59 16.12 14.44 -0.47
N ASP A 60 15.98 15.54 -1.21
CA ASP A 60 14.68 16.07 -1.62
C ASP A 60 13.90 15.05 -2.46
N ASN A 61 14.56 14.42 -3.44
CA ASN A 61 13.94 13.37 -4.25
C ASN A 61 13.52 12.15 -3.43
N LYS A 62 14.24 11.85 -2.33
CA LYS A 62 13.87 10.75 -1.45
C LYS A 62 12.58 11.08 -0.68
N VAL A 63 12.49 12.29 -0.12
CA VAL A 63 11.29 12.77 0.57
C VAL A 63 10.08 12.75 -0.36
N LEU A 64 10.21 13.31 -1.57
CA LEU A 64 9.13 13.32 -2.55
C LEU A 64 8.65 11.91 -2.92
N LYS A 65 9.57 10.94 -3.04
CA LYS A 65 9.21 9.54 -3.31
C LYS A 65 8.46 8.90 -2.15
N GLU A 66 8.89 9.15 -0.91
CA GLU A 66 8.23 8.63 0.29
C GLU A 66 6.81 9.22 0.42
N GLU A 67 6.64 10.51 0.16
CA GLU A 67 5.33 11.17 0.13
C GLU A 67 4.41 10.58 -0.95
N HIS A 68 4.92 10.42 -2.17
CA HIS A 68 4.15 9.79 -3.25
C HIS A 68 3.74 8.35 -2.92
N GLN A 69 4.63 7.57 -2.31
CA GLN A 69 4.33 6.21 -1.88
C GLN A 69 3.25 6.21 -0.80
N ALA A 70 3.35 7.07 0.21
CA ALA A 70 2.36 7.17 1.28
C ALA A 70 0.96 7.55 0.73
N VAL A 71 0.89 8.47 -0.24
CA VAL A 71 -0.36 8.83 -0.91
C VAL A 71 -0.94 7.65 -1.70
N GLU A 72 -0.09 6.92 -2.43
CA GLU A 72 -0.52 5.74 -3.19
C GLU A 72 -1.02 4.62 -2.27
N GLU A 73 -0.35 4.39 -1.15
CA GLU A 73 -0.77 3.41 -0.12
C GLU A 73 -2.09 3.82 0.52
N ALA A 74 -2.25 5.07 0.93
CA ALA A 74 -3.53 5.57 1.45
C ALA A 74 -4.66 5.44 0.42
N ALA A 75 -4.39 5.66 -0.87
CA ALA A 75 -5.35 5.46 -1.95
C ALA A 75 -5.72 3.97 -2.14
N LYS A 76 -4.79 3.04 -1.88
CA LYS A 76 -5.07 1.59 -1.90
C LYS A 76 -5.89 1.18 -0.68
N ASP A 77 -5.56 1.68 0.50
CA ASP A 77 -6.26 1.38 1.74
C ASP A 77 -7.70 1.89 1.73
N THR A 78 -7.93 3.12 1.25
CA THR A 78 -9.29 3.66 1.09
C THR A 78 -10.15 2.80 0.17
N LYS A 79 -9.61 2.35 -0.98
CA LYS A 79 -10.31 1.42 -1.89
C LYS A 79 -10.56 0.06 -1.25
N ALA A 80 -9.60 -0.48 -0.51
CA ALA A 80 -9.75 -1.75 0.19
C ALA A 80 -10.85 -1.66 1.27
N ASN A 81 -10.87 -0.56 2.03
CA ASN A 81 -11.83 -0.31 3.10
C ASN A 81 -13.24 -0.02 2.56
N ALA A 82 -13.38 0.66 1.43
CA ALA A 82 -14.67 0.94 0.81
C ALA A 82 -15.49 -0.33 0.49
N THR A 83 -14.81 -1.46 0.27
CA THR A 83 -15.45 -2.76 -0.02
C THR A 83 -15.42 -3.73 1.16
N ALA A 84 -14.90 -3.33 2.32
CA ALA A 84 -14.69 -4.21 3.47
C ALA A 84 -16.01 -4.78 4.00
N LEU A 85 -17.04 -3.94 4.18
CA LEU A 85 -18.35 -4.38 4.67
C LEU A 85 -19.00 -5.43 3.76
N ILE A 86 -18.94 -5.23 2.43
CA ILE A 86 -19.50 -6.16 1.45
C ILE A 86 -18.73 -7.49 1.49
N ARG A 87 -17.40 -7.44 1.58
CA ARG A 87 -16.54 -8.61 1.71
C ARG A 87 -16.84 -9.40 2.98
N ASP A 88 -16.96 -8.72 4.11
CA ASP A 88 -17.23 -9.32 5.42
C ASP A 88 -18.60 -9.99 5.42
N GLU A 89 -19.64 -9.32 4.93
CA GLU A 89 -20.96 -9.94 4.77
C GLU A 89 -20.94 -11.17 3.87
N ALA A 90 -20.27 -11.09 2.72
CA ALA A 90 -20.16 -12.22 1.78
C ALA A 90 -19.42 -13.41 2.42
N MET A 91 -18.33 -13.16 3.16
CA MET A 91 -17.58 -14.19 3.89
C MET A 91 -18.41 -14.83 4.99
N GLN A 92 -19.15 -14.05 5.78
CA GLN A 92 -20.05 -14.56 6.81
C GLN A 92 -21.16 -15.44 6.21
N ARG A 93 -21.77 -15.02 5.10
CA ARG A 93 -22.79 -15.81 4.38
C ARG A 93 -22.20 -17.11 3.79
N ALA A 94 -20.99 -17.06 3.24
CA ALA A 94 -20.31 -18.25 2.72
C ALA A 94 -19.95 -19.25 3.84
N SER A 95 -19.53 -18.75 5.00
CA SER A 95 -19.21 -19.59 6.17
C SER A 95 -20.44 -20.27 6.75
N LYS A 96 -21.57 -19.54 6.90
CA LYS A 96 -22.86 -20.12 7.34
C LYS A 96 -23.38 -21.20 6.40
N ARG A 97 -23.16 -21.06 5.09
CA ARG A 97 -23.49 -22.13 4.12
C ARG A 97 -22.65 -23.38 4.32
N LYS A 98 -21.36 -23.27 4.69
CA LYS A 98 -20.54 -24.45 5.00
C LYS A 98 -21.02 -25.21 6.23
N ILE A 99 -21.45 -24.50 7.27
CA ILE A 99 -21.97 -25.11 8.51
C ILE A 99 -23.30 -25.83 8.23
N ASN A 100 -24.19 -25.21 7.45
CA ASN A 100 -25.48 -25.82 7.08
C ASN A 100 -25.37 -26.96 6.05
N ASN A 101 -24.22 -27.12 5.39
CA ASN A 101 -24.01 -28.21 4.42
C ASN A 101 -23.34 -29.44 5.05
N GLY A 102 -23.09 -29.40 6.37
CA GLY A 102 -22.60 -30.52 7.17
C GLY A 102 -23.71 -31.26 7.94
N GLU A 103 -24.95 -30.78 7.96
CA GLU A 103 -26.05 -31.46 8.66
C GLU A 103 -27.42 -31.16 8.02
N VAL A 104 -28.13 -32.26 7.74
CA VAL A 104 -29.60 -32.42 7.59
C VAL A 104 -30.36 -31.73 6.44
N ASP A 105 -30.55 -32.53 5.40
CA ASP A 105 -31.84 -32.88 4.80
C ASP A 105 -33.04 -32.75 5.78
N GLY A 106 -33.66 -31.56 5.86
CA GLY A 106 -34.86 -31.31 6.67
C GLY A 106 -35.19 -29.84 7.01
N SER A 107 -34.24 -28.91 6.90
CA SER A 107 -34.41 -27.51 7.36
C SER A 107 -35.39 -26.64 6.54
N THR A 108 -35.64 -26.98 5.27
CA THR A 108 -36.47 -26.16 4.36
C THR A 108 -37.98 -26.28 4.62
N MET A 109 -38.45 -27.44 5.09
CA MET A 109 -39.86 -27.65 5.43
C MET A 109 -40.28 -26.92 6.71
N SER A 110 -39.39 -26.85 7.71
CA SER A 110 -39.70 -26.21 9.00
C SER A 110 -39.88 -24.69 8.88
N LYS A 111 -39.10 -24.01 8.02
CA LYS A 111 -39.27 -22.57 7.76
C LYS A 111 -40.56 -22.25 7.02
N LYS A 112 -40.92 -23.07 6.02
CA LYS A 112 -42.21 -22.91 5.31
C LYS A 112 -43.39 -23.12 6.24
N LYS A 113 -43.32 -24.12 7.13
CA LYS A 113 -44.36 -24.39 8.11
C LYS A 113 -44.54 -23.22 9.10
N ALA A 114 -43.45 -22.68 9.65
CA ALA A 114 -43.51 -21.54 10.55
C ALA A 114 -44.12 -20.28 9.89
N PHE A 115 -43.83 -20.05 8.61
CA PHE A 115 -44.41 -18.93 7.86
C PHE A 115 -45.91 -19.09 7.64
N VAL A 116 -46.35 -20.29 7.28
CA VAL A 116 -47.78 -20.61 7.09
C VAL A 116 -48.56 -20.51 8.40
N ASP A 117 -47.98 -20.98 9.50
CA ASP A 117 -48.64 -20.93 10.82
C ASP A 117 -48.82 -19.48 11.30
N LEU A 118 -47.85 -18.60 11.04
CA LEU A 118 -47.95 -17.17 11.37
C LEU A 118 -49.06 -16.48 10.55
N GLN A 119 -49.11 -16.75 9.24
CA GLN A 119 -50.12 -16.18 8.35
C GLN A 119 -51.54 -16.63 8.73
N ASN A 120 -51.70 -17.90 9.13
CA ASN A 120 -52.99 -18.42 9.60
C ASN A 120 -53.41 -17.83 10.95
N ALA A 121 -52.46 -17.54 11.85
CA ALA A 121 -52.74 -16.87 13.11
C ALA A 121 -53.19 -15.42 12.88
N GLU A 122 -52.58 -14.72 11.93
CA GLU A 122 -52.93 -13.35 11.55
C GLU A 122 -54.33 -13.27 10.93
N ILE A 123 -54.67 -14.20 10.02
CA ILE A 123 -56.01 -14.30 9.42
C ILE A 123 -57.09 -14.52 10.50
N ARG A 124 -56.83 -15.37 11.51
CA ARG A 124 -57.79 -15.59 12.62
C ARG A 124 -57.99 -14.35 13.47
N LEU A 125 -56.93 -13.58 13.72
CA LEU A 125 -57.00 -12.32 14.45
C LEU A 125 -57.81 -11.26 13.70
N GLU A 126 -57.70 -11.20 12.37
CA GLU A 126 -58.52 -10.31 11.55
C GLU A 126 -60.00 -10.72 11.55
N GLN A 127 -60.29 -12.03 11.47
CA GLN A 127 -61.66 -12.55 11.55
C GLN A 127 -62.35 -12.22 12.88
N GLN A 128 -61.63 -12.30 14.01
CA GLN A 128 -62.15 -11.91 15.32
C GLN A 128 -62.37 -10.40 15.50
N LYS A 129 -61.73 -9.55 14.69
CA LYS A 129 -61.93 -8.09 14.71
C LYS A 129 -63.12 -7.63 13.86
N LEU A 130 -63.63 -8.51 13.00
CA LEU A 130 -64.75 -8.27 12.10
C LEU A 130 -66.10 -8.78 12.66
N GLU A 131 -66.08 -9.47 13.80
CA GLU A 131 -67.24 -9.74 14.68
C GLU A 131 -67.34 -8.70 15.79
#